data_AF-A0A2D8CMF3-F1
#
_entry.id   AF-A0A2D8CMF3-F1
#
_cell.length_a   1.000
_cell.length_b   1.000
_cell.length_c   1.000
_cell.angle_alpha   90.00
_cell.angle_beta   90.00
_cell.angle_gamma   90.00
#
_symmetry.space_group_name_H-M   'P 1'
#
loop_
_entity.id
_entity.type
_entity.pdbx_description
1 polymer ?
#
loop_
_entity_poly.entity_id
_entity_poly.type
_entity_poly.pdbx_seq_one_letter_code
_entity_poly.pdbx_strand_id
1 'polypeptide(L)'
;MTAVPSMEVRPDEKGPKNLAVILFLSSIIVAGMGWQDWQMHNDGLTDEQIETFLATPNSQGGEPTTVDQYRDFETDVRAENGYLLRGVSLMLASLCLFVGAPMLYRLQRNGARLCSIGALIGLVGGVYCSMIINDAAQNNLGEAMKLTYQIWVYLCGTVMGLCLAVAALPLLNARARLALHPRVDLVQEDE
;
A
#
# COMPACT_ATOMS: atom_id res chain seq x y z
N MET A 1 7.33 -53.14 9.66
CA MET A 1 7.69 -51.97 8.86
C MET A 1 6.56 -50.96 9.02
N THR A 2 6.71 -50.03 9.96
CA THR A 2 5.70 -48.98 10.19
C THR A 2 5.81 -47.98 9.05
N ALA A 3 4.72 -47.78 8.30
CA ALA A 3 4.64 -46.75 7.29
C ALA A 3 4.85 -45.39 7.99
N VAL A 4 5.99 -44.76 7.76
CA VAL A 4 6.17 -43.34 8.06
C VAL A 4 5.18 -42.62 7.16
N PRO A 5 4.18 -41.89 7.68
CA PRO A 5 3.34 -41.08 6.83
C PRO A 5 4.26 -40.05 6.19
N SER A 6 4.55 -40.21 4.90
CA SER A 6 5.12 -39.12 4.12
C SER A 6 4.14 -37.97 4.27
N MET A 7 4.52 -36.91 4.99
CA MET A 7 3.74 -35.68 5.02
C MET A 7 3.79 -35.09 3.61
N GLU A 8 2.92 -35.60 2.76
CA GLU A 8 2.81 -35.22 1.36
C GLU A 8 2.16 -33.84 1.32
N VAL A 9 2.97 -32.84 0.99
CA VAL A 9 2.56 -31.43 0.98
C VAL A 9 1.65 -31.21 -0.21
N ARG A 10 0.33 -31.28 0.00
CA ARG A 10 -0.68 -31.08 -1.05
C ARG A 10 -0.76 -29.60 -1.48
N PRO A 11 -0.83 -29.32 -2.80
CA PRO A 11 -1.06 -27.97 -3.30
C PRO A 11 -2.33 -27.35 -2.71
N ASP A 12 -2.26 -26.06 -2.38
CA ASP A 12 -3.43 -25.26 -1.98
C ASP A 12 -3.65 -24.13 -2.99
N GLU A 13 -4.67 -24.28 -3.83
CA GLU A 13 -5.06 -23.27 -4.81
C GLU A 13 -5.98 -22.19 -4.24
N LYS A 14 -6.76 -22.51 -3.19
CA LYS A 14 -7.77 -21.59 -2.66
C LYS A 14 -7.11 -20.42 -1.95
N GLY A 15 -6.02 -20.67 -1.22
CA GLY A 15 -5.22 -19.64 -0.57
C GLY A 15 -4.80 -18.52 -1.53
N PRO A 16 -3.97 -18.81 -2.56
CA PRO A 16 -3.54 -17.81 -3.53
C PRO A 16 -4.68 -17.09 -4.25
N LYS A 17 -5.76 -17.79 -4.61
CA LYS A 17 -6.94 -17.20 -5.27
C LYS A 17 -7.66 -16.20 -4.37
N ASN A 18 -7.84 -16.50 -3.08
CA ASN A 18 -8.46 -15.58 -2.13
C ASN A 18 -7.57 -14.34 -1.89
N LEU A 19 -6.25 -14.56 -1.76
CA LEU A 19 -5.30 -13.46 -1.62
C LEU A 19 -5.31 -12.54 -2.85
N ALA A 20 -5.42 -13.10 -4.06
CA ALA A 20 -5.55 -12.32 -5.28
C ALA A 20 -6.75 -11.37 -5.26
N VAL A 21 -7.92 -11.83 -4.79
CA VAL A 21 -9.12 -10.98 -4.69
C VAL A 21 -8.90 -9.83 -3.72
N ILE A 22 -8.30 -10.10 -2.54
CA ILE A 22 -8.00 -9.08 -1.54
C ILE A 22 -7.03 -8.05 -2.12
N LEU A 23 -5.93 -8.50 -2.73
CA LEU A 23 -4.92 -7.62 -3.34
C LEU A 23 -5.50 -6.76 -4.47
N PHE A 24 -6.44 -7.31 -5.25
CA PHE A 24 -7.15 -6.55 -6.29
C PHE A 24 -7.98 -5.43 -5.67
N LEU A 25 -8.79 -5.72 -4.64
CA LEU A 25 -9.58 -4.69 -3.96
C LEU A 25 -8.69 -3.64 -3.28
N SER A 26 -7.61 -4.08 -2.63
CA SER A 26 -6.61 -3.19 -2.04
C SER A 26 -5.98 -2.26 -3.08
N SER A 27 -5.74 -2.74 -4.31
CA SER A 27 -5.16 -1.89 -5.37
C SER A 27 -6.01 -0.66 -5.68
N ILE A 28 -7.33 -0.79 -5.64
CA ILE A 28 -8.27 0.31 -5.91
C ILE A 28 -8.20 1.35 -4.78
N ILE A 29 -8.16 0.89 -3.52
CA ILE A 29 -8.03 1.77 -2.36
C ILE A 29 -6.69 2.52 -2.42
N VAL A 30 -5.59 1.81 -2.68
CA VAL A 30 -4.26 2.40 -2.81
C VAL A 30 -4.18 3.38 -3.98
N ALA A 31 -4.86 3.13 -5.10
CA ALA A 31 -4.98 4.08 -6.20
C ALA A 31 -5.65 5.38 -5.76
N GLY A 32 -6.75 5.28 -5.01
CA GLY A 32 -7.45 6.44 -4.46
C GLY A 32 -6.56 7.28 -3.54
N MET A 33 -5.79 6.63 -2.67
CA MET A 33 -4.82 7.32 -1.81
C MET A 33 -3.71 8.01 -2.61
N GLY A 34 -3.15 7.33 -3.61
CA GLY A 34 -2.13 7.92 -4.48
C GLY A 34 -2.68 9.11 -5.30
N TRP A 35 -3.93 9.02 -5.74
CA TRP A 35 -4.63 10.11 -6.42
C TRP A 35 -4.88 11.31 -5.51
N GLN A 36 -5.28 11.07 -4.26
CA GLN A 36 -5.44 12.15 -3.27
C GLN A 36 -4.13 12.92 -3.07
N ASP A 37 -3.01 12.22 -2.96
CA ASP A 37 -1.69 12.87 -2.82
C ASP A 37 -1.32 13.68 -4.06
N TRP A 38 -1.62 13.16 -5.25
CA TRP A 38 -1.44 13.89 -6.48
C TRP A 38 -2.25 15.20 -6.49
N GLN A 39 -3.51 15.16 -6.07
CA GLN A 39 -4.35 16.36 -5.95
C GLN A 39 -3.78 17.35 -4.91
N MET A 40 -3.32 16.87 -3.76
CA MET A 40 -2.71 17.72 -2.74
C MET A 40 -1.43 18.40 -3.22
N HIS A 41 -0.65 17.74 -4.09
CA HIS A 41 0.55 18.33 -4.68
C HIS A 41 0.23 19.46 -5.66
N ASN A 42 -0.80 19.30 -6.50
CA ASN A 42 -1.13 20.26 -7.56
C ASN A 42 -2.04 21.39 -7.06
N ASP A 43 -3.23 21.03 -6.59
CA ASP A 43 -4.30 21.98 -6.28
C ASP A 43 -4.33 22.27 -4.78
N GLY A 44 -4.16 21.23 -3.93
CA GLY A 44 -4.30 21.36 -2.47
C GLY A 44 -5.73 21.66 -2.06
N LEU A 45 -5.89 22.17 -0.84
CA LEU A 45 -7.19 22.60 -0.33
C LEU A 45 -7.39 24.11 -0.52
N THR A 46 -8.63 24.57 -0.69
CA THR A 46 -8.99 25.99 -0.56
C THR A 46 -9.01 26.41 0.93
N ASP A 47 -8.95 27.71 1.23
CA ASP A 47 -8.93 28.18 2.62
C ASP A 47 -10.17 27.73 3.41
N GLU A 48 -11.35 27.77 2.80
CA GLU A 48 -12.61 27.27 3.40
C GLU A 48 -12.56 25.76 3.69
N GLN A 49 -11.93 24.98 2.80
CA GLN A 49 -11.72 23.56 3.01
C GLN A 49 -10.70 23.30 4.12
N ILE A 50 -9.67 24.14 4.26
CA ILE A 50 -8.71 24.05 5.37
C ILE A 50 -9.41 24.33 6.69
N GLU A 51 -10.20 25.39 6.79
CA GLU A 51 -10.96 25.70 8.00
C GLU A 51 -11.86 24.53 8.41
N THR A 52 -12.56 23.94 7.42
CA THR A 52 -13.40 22.75 7.64
C THR A 52 -12.57 21.55 8.08
N PHE A 53 -11.43 21.32 7.44
CA PHE A 53 -10.52 20.21 7.75
C PHE A 53 -9.92 20.33 9.16
N LEU A 54 -9.58 21.55 9.58
CA LEU A 54 -8.97 21.85 10.87
C LEU A 54 -9.99 21.93 12.01
N ALA A 55 -11.29 22.07 11.74
CA ALA A 55 -12.34 22.21 12.75
C ALA A 55 -12.33 21.06 13.78
N THR A 56 -12.20 19.81 13.31
CA THR A 56 -12.22 18.64 14.19
C THR A 56 -10.91 18.50 14.98
N PRO A 57 -9.71 18.55 14.37
CA PRO A 57 -8.44 18.55 15.10
C PRO A 57 -8.34 19.68 16.14
N ASN A 58 -8.69 20.92 15.77
CA ASN A 58 -8.59 22.07 16.68
C ASN A 58 -9.57 22.01 17.87
N SER A 59 -10.64 21.22 17.78
CA SER A 59 -11.55 20.99 18.91
C SER A 59 -11.02 20.03 19.98
N GLN A 60 -9.90 19.35 19.73
CA GLN A 60 -9.35 18.32 20.64
C GLN A 60 -8.46 18.88 21.76
N GLY A 61 -8.28 20.21 21.81
CA GLY A 61 -7.38 20.88 22.75
C GLY A 61 -5.93 20.92 22.26
N GLY A 62 -5.06 21.63 22.99
CA GLY A 62 -3.69 21.93 22.57
C GLY A 62 -3.59 23.21 21.74
N GLU A 63 -2.40 23.50 21.23
CA GLU A 63 -2.18 24.64 20.32
C GLU A 63 -2.92 24.40 18.99
N PRO A 64 -3.89 25.25 18.61
CA PRO A 64 -4.65 25.07 17.39
C PRO A 64 -3.79 25.41 16.17
N THR A 65 -4.06 24.71 15.07
CA THR A 65 -3.45 25.03 13.77
C THR A 65 -4.24 26.15 13.11
N THR A 66 -3.57 27.22 12.67
CA THR A 66 -4.17 28.28 11.86
C THR A 66 -4.14 27.93 10.36
N VAL A 67 -4.94 28.63 9.54
CA VAL A 67 -4.90 28.46 8.09
C VAL A 67 -3.51 28.80 7.53
N ASP A 68 -2.89 29.89 8.00
CA ASP A 68 -1.54 30.30 7.57
C ASP A 68 -0.49 29.22 7.89
N GLN A 69 -0.53 28.64 9.11
CA GLN A 69 0.35 27.53 9.48
C GLN A 69 0.16 26.30 8.57
N TYR A 70 -1.08 26.02 8.17
CA TYR A 70 -1.35 24.93 7.22
C TYR A 70 -0.81 25.23 5.82
N ARG A 71 -0.82 26.50 5.40
CA ARG A 71 -0.23 26.93 4.12
C ARG A 71 1.29 26.82 4.11
N ASP A 72 1.94 27.19 5.22
CA ASP A 72 3.38 27.00 5.38
C ASP A 72 3.74 25.51 5.32
N PHE A 73 2.96 24.67 6.01
CA PHE A 73 3.07 23.21 5.91
C PHE A 73 2.92 22.70 4.46
N GLU A 74 1.86 23.07 3.73
CA GLU A 74 1.68 22.62 2.34
C GLU A 74 2.83 23.07 1.44
N THR A 75 3.34 24.28 1.68
CA THR A 75 4.47 24.84 0.94
C THR A 75 5.73 24.01 1.15
N ASP A 76 6.07 23.70 2.40
CA ASP A 76 7.24 22.88 2.75
C ASP A 76 7.13 21.47 2.14
N VAL A 77 5.96 20.82 2.27
CA VAL A 77 5.75 19.48 1.69
C VAL A 77 5.91 19.49 0.17
N ARG A 78 5.42 20.54 -0.50
CA ARG A 78 5.53 20.67 -1.96
C ARG A 78 6.96 20.98 -2.39
N ALA A 79 7.69 21.80 -1.63
CA ALA A 79 9.10 22.07 -1.90
C ALA A 79 9.96 20.80 -1.88
N GLU A 80 9.67 19.87 -0.96
CA GLU A 80 10.32 18.56 -0.90
C GLU A 80 9.69 17.49 -1.80
N ASN A 81 8.66 17.83 -2.58
CA ASN A 81 7.88 16.90 -3.41
C ASN A 81 7.27 15.73 -2.62
N GLY A 82 7.02 15.87 -1.32
CA GLY A 82 6.55 14.79 -0.46
C GLY A 82 5.24 14.16 -0.93
N TYR A 83 4.25 14.98 -1.27
CA TYR A 83 2.98 14.51 -1.84
C TYR A 83 3.15 13.84 -3.21
N LEU A 84 3.95 14.43 -4.10
CA LEU A 84 4.17 13.88 -5.44
C LEU A 84 4.83 12.50 -5.38
N LEU A 85 5.91 12.37 -4.62
CA LEU A 85 6.66 11.13 -4.49
C LEU A 85 5.81 10.05 -3.81
N ARG A 86 5.05 10.41 -2.76
CA ARG A 86 4.10 9.48 -2.13
C ARG A 86 3.04 9.02 -3.12
N GLY A 87 2.40 9.96 -3.82
CA GLY A 87 1.37 9.68 -4.81
C GLY A 87 1.85 8.75 -5.92
N VAL A 88 2.98 9.07 -6.57
CA VAL A 88 3.55 8.24 -7.64
C VAL A 88 3.92 6.84 -7.14
N SER A 89 4.53 6.73 -5.96
CA SER A 89 4.90 5.41 -5.40
C SER A 89 3.68 4.52 -5.13
N LEU A 90 2.60 5.09 -4.58
CA LEU A 90 1.35 4.38 -4.31
C LEU A 90 0.61 4.05 -5.62
N MET A 91 0.61 4.93 -6.62
CA MET A 91 0.02 4.64 -7.92
C MET A 91 0.78 3.52 -8.66
N LEU A 92 2.11 3.51 -8.61
CA LEU A 92 2.92 2.42 -9.17
C LEU A 92 2.66 1.09 -8.43
N ALA A 93 2.61 1.12 -7.10
CA ALA A 93 2.25 -0.05 -6.30
C ALA A 93 0.86 -0.58 -6.66
N SER A 94 -0.12 0.32 -6.80
CA SER A 94 -1.48 -0.01 -7.22
C SER A 94 -1.51 -0.64 -8.60
N LEU A 95 -0.79 -0.08 -9.59
CA LEU A 95 -0.73 -0.64 -10.94
C LEU A 95 -0.16 -2.06 -10.94
N CYS A 96 0.92 -2.29 -10.20
CA CYS A 96 1.50 -3.62 -10.04
C CYS A 96 0.53 -4.61 -9.40
N LEU A 97 -0.21 -4.19 -8.36
CA LEU A 97 -1.23 -5.02 -7.71
C LEU A 97 -2.42 -5.29 -8.62
N PHE A 98 -2.89 -4.27 -9.34
CA PHE A 98 -4.04 -4.36 -10.24
C PHE A 98 -3.79 -5.32 -11.39
N VAL A 99 -2.57 -5.34 -11.96
CA VAL A 99 -2.17 -6.29 -13.00
C VAL A 99 -1.77 -7.65 -12.41
N GLY A 100 -1.05 -7.65 -11.28
CA GLY A 100 -0.52 -8.86 -10.65
C GLY A 100 -1.61 -9.73 -10.02
N ALA A 101 -2.68 -9.14 -9.50
CA ALA A 101 -3.74 -9.88 -8.82
C ALA A 101 -4.54 -10.79 -9.78
N PRO A 102 -5.03 -10.36 -10.95
CA PRO A 102 -5.64 -11.26 -11.93
C PRO A 102 -4.71 -12.39 -12.39
N MET A 103 -3.41 -12.11 -12.53
CA MET A 103 -2.40 -13.13 -12.85
C MET A 103 -2.27 -14.14 -11.70
N LEU A 104 -2.22 -13.66 -10.45
CA LEU A 104 -2.17 -14.50 -9.25
C LEU A 104 -3.43 -15.35 -9.09
N TYR A 105 -4.61 -14.80 -9.43
CA TYR A 105 -5.87 -15.54 -9.43
C TYR A 105 -5.84 -16.72 -10.42
N ARG A 106 -5.15 -16.54 -11.56
CA ARG A 106 -4.84 -17.60 -12.52
C ARG A 106 -3.66 -18.51 -12.09
N LEU A 107 -3.23 -18.41 -10.83
CA LEU A 107 -2.12 -19.16 -10.22
C LEU A 107 -0.77 -18.93 -10.92
N GLN A 108 -0.61 -17.81 -11.63
CA GLN A 108 0.65 -17.49 -12.28
C GLN A 108 1.66 -16.97 -11.25
N ARG A 109 2.82 -17.62 -11.17
CA ARG A 109 3.91 -17.21 -10.26
C ARG A 109 4.39 -15.78 -10.48
N ASN A 110 4.32 -15.29 -11.72
CA ASN A 110 4.66 -13.91 -12.05
C ASN A 110 3.69 -12.90 -11.43
N GLY A 111 2.41 -13.27 -11.24
CA GLY A 111 1.44 -12.43 -10.54
C GLY A 111 1.83 -12.21 -9.08
N ALA A 112 2.20 -13.28 -8.35
CA ALA A 112 2.67 -13.16 -6.97
C ALA A 112 3.93 -12.28 -6.86
N ARG A 113 4.88 -12.44 -7.79
CA ARG A 113 6.11 -11.61 -7.83
C ARG A 113 5.78 -10.14 -8.08
N LEU A 114 4.93 -9.86 -9.06
CA LEU A 114 4.54 -8.50 -9.42
C LEU A 114 3.82 -7.80 -8.26
N CYS A 115 2.86 -8.49 -7.61
CA CYS A 115 2.21 -7.97 -6.39
C CYS A 115 3.23 -7.70 -5.27
N SER A 116 4.20 -8.60 -5.06
CA SER A 116 5.21 -8.43 -4.01
C SER A 116 6.13 -7.24 -4.29
N ILE A 117 6.56 -7.05 -5.54
CA ILE A 117 7.40 -5.91 -5.95
C ILE A 117 6.60 -4.61 -5.80
N GLY A 118 5.35 -4.58 -6.26
CA GLY A 118 4.47 -3.43 -6.12
C GLY A 118 4.26 -3.04 -4.65
N ALA A 119 3.94 -4.01 -3.79
CA ALA A 119 3.77 -3.77 -2.37
C ALA A 119 5.07 -3.29 -1.69
N LEU A 120 6.23 -3.78 -2.11
CA LEU A 120 7.53 -3.30 -1.63
C LEU A 120 7.79 -1.84 -2.03
N ILE A 121 7.55 -1.49 -3.30
CA ILE A 121 7.68 -0.11 -3.79
C ILE A 121 6.77 0.82 -2.99
N GLY A 122 5.51 0.43 -2.81
CA GLY A 122 4.55 1.23 -2.05
C GLY A 122 4.89 1.31 -0.56
N LEU A 123 5.47 0.27 0.05
CA LEU A 123 5.93 0.32 1.43
C LEU A 123 7.11 1.28 1.60
N VAL A 124 8.16 1.11 0.81
CA VAL A 124 9.37 1.94 0.92
C VAL A 124 9.06 3.39 0.55
N GLY A 125 8.42 3.60 -0.62
CA GLY A 125 8.04 4.93 -1.08
C GLY A 125 6.98 5.58 -0.20
N GLY A 126 5.94 4.83 0.18
CA GLY A 126 4.86 5.33 1.03
C GLY A 126 5.35 5.76 2.41
N VAL A 127 6.16 4.93 3.09
CA VAL A 127 6.67 5.26 4.42
C VAL A 127 7.68 6.41 4.37
N TYR A 128 8.65 6.34 3.46
CA TYR A 128 9.67 7.39 3.35
C TYR A 128 9.06 8.76 3.03
N CYS A 129 8.13 8.82 2.08
CA CYS A 129 7.46 10.08 1.74
C CYS A 129 6.48 10.52 2.83
N SER A 130 5.88 9.60 3.58
CA SER A 130 5.08 9.96 4.76
C SER A 130 5.92 10.59 5.86
N MET A 131 7.19 10.18 6.02
CA MET A 131 8.12 10.81 6.97
C MET A 131 8.44 12.25 6.57
N ILE A 132 8.65 12.52 5.27
CA ILE A 132 8.84 13.88 4.74
C ILE A 132 7.63 14.76 5.07
N ILE A 133 6.42 14.28 4.77
CA ILE A 133 5.19 15.00 5.07
C ILE A 133 5.06 15.25 6.58
N ASN A 134 5.39 14.25 7.40
CA ASN A 134 5.33 14.40 8.85
C ASN A 134 6.36 15.40 9.38
N ASP A 135 7.57 15.47 8.82
CA ASP A 135 8.58 16.44 9.25
C ASP A 135 8.08 17.87 9.07
N ALA A 136 7.55 18.20 7.88
CA ALA A 136 6.89 19.48 7.62
C ALA A 136 5.72 19.74 8.58
N ALA A 137 4.94 18.71 8.93
CA ALA A 137 3.86 18.83 9.91
C ALA A 137 4.39 19.17 11.32
N GLN A 138 5.49 18.54 11.75
CA GLN A 138 6.11 18.82 13.05
C GLN A 138 6.67 20.24 13.15
N ASN A 139 7.10 20.82 12.03
CA ASN A 139 7.68 22.16 11.98
C ASN A 139 6.61 23.26 11.98
N ASN A 140 5.46 23.03 11.35
CA ASN A 140 4.51 24.11 11.05
C ASN A 140 3.16 24.01 11.79
N LEU A 141 2.67 22.81 12.09
CA LEU A 141 1.28 22.62 12.55
C LEU A 141 1.13 22.69 14.08
N GLY A 142 -0.10 22.81 14.57
CA GLY A 142 -0.44 22.70 15.99
C GLY A 142 -0.45 21.24 16.49
N GLU A 143 -0.51 21.05 17.81
CA GLU A 143 -0.27 19.75 18.47
C GLU A 143 -1.17 18.61 17.95
N ALA A 144 -2.47 18.86 17.80
CA ALA A 144 -3.42 17.84 17.33
C ALA A 144 -3.11 17.39 15.89
N MET A 145 -2.67 18.32 15.03
CA MET A 145 -2.30 18.03 13.65
C MET A 145 -0.94 17.34 13.53
N LYS A 146 0.03 17.71 14.37
CA LYS A 146 1.32 17.00 14.49
C LYS A 146 1.10 15.53 14.82
N LEU A 147 0.27 15.25 15.83
CA LEU A 147 -0.07 13.87 16.22
C LEU A 147 -0.79 13.13 15.09
N THR A 148 -1.72 13.80 14.41
CA THR A 148 -2.45 13.22 13.29
C THR A 148 -1.47 12.75 12.21
N TYR A 149 -0.58 13.60 11.72
CA TYR A 149 0.38 13.21 10.68
C TYR A 149 1.35 12.13 11.16
N GLN A 150 1.73 12.12 12.44
CA GLN A 150 2.55 11.05 13.00
C GLN A 150 1.83 9.69 12.97
N ILE A 151 0.55 9.65 13.34
CA ILE A 151 -0.28 8.44 13.26
C ILE A 151 -0.40 7.97 11.81
N TRP A 152 -0.55 8.89 10.86
CA TRP A 152 -0.62 8.56 9.42
C TRP A 152 0.64 7.85 8.91
N VAL A 153 1.84 8.22 9.37
CA VAL A 153 3.08 7.49 9.02
C VAL A 153 3.01 6.04 9.50
N TYR A 154 2.62 5.82 10.76
CA TYR A 154 2.51 4.47 11.31
C TYR A 154 1.43 3.64 10.62
N LEU A 155 0.29 4.25 10.32
CA LEU A 155 -0.80 3.59 9.61
C LEU A 155 -0.35 3.17 8.19
N CYS A 156 0.33 4.06 7.46
CA CYS A 156 0.89 3.73 6.15
C CYS A 156 1.84 2.55 6.23
N GLY A 157 2.82 2.58 7.14
CA GLY A 157 3.81 1.51 7.29
C GLY A 157 3.22 0.17 7.68
N THR A 158 2.28 0.15 8.62
CA THR A 158 1.61 -1.09 9.07
C THR A 158 0.74 -1.69 7.98
N VAL A 159 -0.08 -0.88 7.30
CA VAL A 159 -0.98 -1.36 6.23
C VAL A 159 -0.18 -1.83 5.02
N MET A 160 0.82 -1.07 4.57
CA MET A 160 1.66 -1.47 3.44
C MET A 160 2.54 -2.69 3.78
N GLY A 161 3.00 -2.80 5.03
CA GLY A 161 3.70 -3.97 5.54
C GLY A 161 2.82 -5.22 5.50
N LEU A 162 1.56 -5.10 5.91
CA LEU A 162 0.57 -6.17 5.79
C LEU A 162 0.34 -6.54 4.32
N CYS A 163 0.17 -5.57 3.43
CA CYS A 163 0.01 -5.81 1.99
C CYS A 163 1.20 -6.59 1.41
N LEU A 164 2.43 -6.24 1.79
CA LEU A 164 3.63 -6.97 1.36
C LEU A 164 3.66 -8.39 1.92
N ALA A 165 3.36 -8.57 3.21
CA ALA A 165 3.30 -9.89 3.82
C ALA A 165 2.29 -10.78 3.08
N VAL A 166 1.08 -10.28 2.84
CA VAL A 166 0.03 -10.99 2.11
C VAL A 166 0.43 -11.31 0.68
N ALA A 167 1.05 -10.36 -0.03
CA ALA A 167 1.52 -10.57 -1.40
C ALA A 167 2.65 -11.61 -1.51
N ALA A 168 3.52 -11.67 -0.51
CA ALA A 168 4.66 -12.58 -0.47
C ALA A 168 4.30 -14.01 0.01
N LEU A 169 3.20 -14.18 0.77
CA LEU A 169 2.76 -15.47 1.31
C LEU A 169 2.72 -16.60 0.26
N PRO A 170 2.16 -16.42 -0.96
CA PRO A 170 2.17 -17.45 -2.00
C PRO A 170 3.56 -17.88 -2.45
N LEU A 171 4.58 -17.03 -2.30
CA LEU A 171 5.97 -17.33 -2.68
C LEU A 171 6.74 -18.04 -1.57
N LEU A 172 6.38 -17.80 -0.31
CA LEU A 172 7.07 -18.33 0.87
C LEU A 172 6.46 -19.64 1.37
N ASN A 173 5.14 -19.79 1.32
CA ASN A 173 4.46 -21.00 1.78
C ASN A 173 4.62 -22.13 0.76
N ALA A 174 5.17 -23.27 1.19
CA ALA A 174 5.42 -24.43 0.33
C ALA A 174 4.16 -24.94 -0.39
N ARG A 175 3.02 -25.00 0.28
CA ARG A 175 1.75 -25.49 -0.31
C ARG A 175 1.19 -24.55 -1.37
N ALA A 176 1.25 -23.25 -1.09
CA ALA A 176 0.81 -22.23 -2.02
C ALA A 176 1.76 -22.13 -3.21
N ARG A 177 3.08 -22.23 -2.96
CA ARG A 177 4.10 -22.20 -4.02
C ARG A 177 3.99 -23.38 -4.97
N LEU A 178 3.64 -24.56 -4.47
CA LEU A 178 3.34 -25.72 -5.29
C LEU A 178 2.07 -25.52 -6.14
N ALA A 179 1.08 -24.76 -5.67
CA ALA A 179 -0.09 -24.43 -6.48
C ALA A 179 0.21 -23.42 -7.62
N LEU A 180 1.32 -22.69 -7.54
CA LEU A 180 1.75 -21.72 -8.55
C LEU A 180 2.47 -22.42 -9.72
N HIS A 181 1.73 -23.18 -10.52
CA HIS A 181 2.26 -23.82 -11.74
C HIS A 181 1.94 -23.01 -13.01
N PRO A 182 2.86 -22.96 -13.99
CA PRO A 182 2.45 -22.75 -15.38
C PRO A 182 1.70 -24.01 -15.85
N ARG A 183 0.54 -23.86 -16.48
CA ARG A 183 -0.12 -24.99 -17.17
C ARG A 183 0.81 -25.49 -18.26
N VAL A 184 1.40 -26.67 -18.07
CA VAL A 184 2.05 -27.41 -19.14
C VAL A 184 1.07 -28.51 -19.50
N ASP A 185 0.38 -28.36 -20.64
CA ASP A 185 -0.41 -29.46 -21.19
C ASP A 185 0.57 -30.53 -21.66
N LEU A 186 0.64 -31.64 -20.91
CA LEU A 186 1.36 -32.82 -21.35
C LEU A 186 0.47 -33.50 -22.40
N VAL A 187 0.76 -33.25 -23.68
CA VAL A 187 0.24 -34.09 -24.77
C VAL A 187 0.91 -35.46 -24.61
N GLN A 188 0.17 -36.44 -24.10
CA GLN A 188 0.59 -37.84 -24.22
C GLN A 188 0.36 -38.22 -25.70
N GLU A 189 1.44 -38.41 -26.44
CA GLU A 189 1.37 -39.13 -27.71
C GLU A 189 1.11 -40.60 -27.35
N ASP A 190 -0.05 -41.11 -27.74
CA ASP A 190 -0.36 -42.53 -27.70
C ASP A 190 0.55 -43.24 -28.73
N GLU A 191 1.50 -44.05 -28.25
CA GLU A 191 2.26 -45.03 -29.07
C GLU A 191 1.43 -46.27 -29.40
#